data_AF-A0A928Q225-F1
#
_entry.id   AF-A0A928Q225-F1
#
_cell.length_a   1.000
_cell.length_b   1.000
_cell.length_c   1.000
_cell.angle_alpha   90.00
_cell.angle_beta   90.00
_cell.angle_gamma   90.00
#
_symmetry.space_group_name_H-M   'P 1'
#
loop_
_entity.id
_entity.type
_entity.pdbx_description
1 polymer ?
#
loop_
_entity_poly.entity_id
_entity_poly.type
_entity_poly.pdbx_seq_one_letter_code
_entity_poly.pdbx_strand_id
1 'polypeptide(L)'
;MSNSSLSGKVYCADCGSKLYYCTANNFEPKQDFFTCSNYRSNTCSCSAHYIRNVTLINLVFKHLQNVLSYVQMFEETFVDKEIEKANDEHFAAVRKAKKDIVNLQARCDNLDELFKRLYEDMVSGRISNERFDMLSADYEAEQKNIKTEIERLQQLIDAGEQEQYDLKQFLKNVRKYTDPEKLTAEMVNDLIDKIIVHAPDKSSGHRRQKIEIYYKAIGITNIADDEDLIAIDGRSQWRKNKETA
;
A
#
# COMPACT_ATOMS: atom_id res chain seq x y z
N MET A 1 -28.29 8.38 -8.28
CA MET A 1 -27.46 8.80 -7.13
C MET A 1 -26.12 9.21 -7.69
N SER A 2 -25.77 10.49 -7.63
CA SER A 2 -24.51 11.01 -8.15
C SER A 2 -23.39 10.59 -7.20
N ASN A 3 -22.61 9.57 -7.58
CA ASN A 3 -21.43 9.14 -6.83
C ASN A 3 -20.17 9.63 -7.56
N SER A 4 -19.25 10.26 -6.82
CA SER A 4 -17.92 10.59 -7.35
C SER A 4 -17.11 9.33 -7.63
N SER A 5 -16.27 9.34 -8.66
CA SER A 5 -15.31 8.26 -8.98
C SER A 5 -14.28 8.03 -7.87
N LEU A 6 -14.11 8.98 -6.96
CA LEU A 6 -13.22 8.91 -5.80
C LEU A 6 -13.91 8.40 -4.53
N SER A 7 -15.20 8.07 -4.59
CA SER A 7 -15.94 7.59 -3.42
C SER A 7 -15.30 6.31 -2.85
N GLY A 8 -15.10 6.27 -1.54
CA GLY A 8 -14.44 5.16 -0.85
C GLY A 8 -12.91 5.16 -0.90
N LYS A 9 -12.30 6.12 -1.59
CA LYS A 9 -10.83 6.23 -1.74
C LYS A 9 -10.21 7.40 -0.96
N VAL A 10 -11.01 8.30 -0.40
CA VAL A 10 -10.54 9.54 0.25
C VAL A 10 -10.56 9.43 1.78
N TYR A 11 -9.45 9.78 2.43
CA TYR A 11 -9.21 9.62 3.87
C TYR A 11 -8.65 10.90 4.49
N CYS A 12 -8.92 11.09 5.78
CA CYS A 12 -8.46 12.22 6.57
C CYS A 12 -7.04 11.96 7.08
N ALA A 13 -6.12 12.91 6.93
CA ALA A 13 -4.76 12.79 7.46
C ALA A 13 -4.74 12.74 8.99
N ASP A 14 -5.52 13.58 9.66
CA ASP A 14 -5.45 13.75 11.11
C ASP A 14 -6.07 12.59 11.90
N CYS A 15 -7.20 12.05 11.43
CA CYS A 15 -7.97 11.03 12.16
C CYS A 15 -8.12 9.69 11.43
N GLY A 16 -7.51 9.53 10.25
CA GLY A 16 -7.53 8.30 9.43
C GLY A 16 -8.91 7.89 8.89
N SER A 17 -9.97 8.61 9.25
CA SER A 17 -11.35 8.25 8.87
C SER A 17 -11.66 8.64 7.43
N LYS A 18 -12.57 7.90 6.78
CA LYS A 18 -13.03 8.20 5.41
C LYS A 18 -13.65 9.60 5.32
N LEU A 19 -13.53 10.24 4.16
CA LEU A 19 -14.32 11.44 3.85
C LEU A 19 -15.62 11.03 3.14
N TYR A 20 -16.74 11.61 3.56
CA TYR A 20 -18.03 11.43 2.93
C TYR A 20 -18.23 12.41 1.78
N TYR A 21 -18.70 11.88 0.66
CA TYR A 21 -19.20 12.69 -0.45
C TYR A 21 -20.53 13.34 -0.07
N CYS A 22 -20.65 14.65 -0.31
CA CYS A 22 -21.85 15.43 -0.07
C CYS A 22 -22.21 16.20 -1.34
N THR A 23 -23.48 16.10 -1.74
CA THR A 23 -24.05 16.89 -2.85
C THR A 23 -24.63 18.20 -2.32
N ALA A 24 -24.40 19.30 -3.04
CA ALA A 24 -24.99 20.59 -2.67
C ALA A 24 -26.49 20.66 -3.03
N ASN A 25 -27.29 21.36 -2.21
CA ASN A 25 -28.74 21.49 -2.37
C ASN A 25 -29.20 22.15 -3.68
N ASN A 26 -28.30 22.87 -4.39
CA ASN A 26 -28.61 23.58 -5.64
C ASN A 26 -28.23 22.79 -6.91
N PHE A 27 -27.95 21.49 -6.80
CA PHE A 27 -27.73 20.55 -7.91
C PHE A 27 -26.65 20.88 -8.94
N GLU A 28 -25.84 21.93 -8.78
CA GLU A 28 -24.65 22.15 -9.60
C GLU A 28 -23.52 21.19 -9.18
N PRO A 29 -23.05 20.27 -10.05
CA PRO A 29 -21.99 19.30 -9.71
C PRO A 29 -20.67 19.94 -9.27
N LYS A 30 -20.48 21.23 -9.57
CA LYS A 30 -19.30 22.03 -9.19
C LYS A 30 -19.23 22.36 -7.70
N GLN A 31 -20.34 22.22 -6.97
CA GLN A 31 -20.41 22.52 -5.55
C GLN A 31 -20.26 21.27 -4.66
N ASP A 32 -20.22 20.08 -5.25
CA ASP A 32 -20.07 18.83 -4.51
C ASP A 32 -18.69 18.74 -3.83
N PHE A 33 -18.65 18.10 -2.66
CA PHE A 33 -17.46 18.11 -1.82
C PHE A 33 -17.31 16.85 -0.97
N PHE A 34 -16.11 16.65 -0.47
CA PHE A 34 -15.76 15.65 0.53
C PHE A 34 -15.56 16.32 1.88
N THR A 35 -16.09 15.71 2.95
CA THR A 35 -15.92 16.18 4.34
C THR A 35 -15.59 15.01 5.26
N CYS A 36 -14.74 15.22 6.27
CA CYS A 36 -14.37 14.17 7.20
C CYS A 36 -15.59 13.65 7.98
N SER A 37 -15.68 12.32 8.08
CA SER A 37 -16.77 11.63 8.80
C SER A 37 -16.85 12.02 10.27
N ASN A 38 -15.70 12.03 10.96
CA ASN A 38 -15.64 12.35 12.40
C ASN A 38 -15.96 13.82 12.70
N TYR A 39 -15.58 14.73 11.80
CA TYR A 39 -16.00 16.12 11.92
C TYR A 39 -17.52 16.26 11.74
N ARG A 40 -18.09 15.57 10.73
CA ARG A 40 -19.53 15.59 10.46
C ARG A 40 -20.37 14.95 11.57
N SER A 41 -19.85 13.95 12.27
CA SER A 41 -20.55 13.31 13.40
C SER A 41 -20.57 14.17 14.67
N ASN A 42 -19.97 15.37 14.66
CA ASN A 42 -19.89 16.28 15.81
C ASN A 42 -19.27 15.65 17.08
N THR A 43 -18.41 14.64 16.91
CA THR A 43 -17.71 13.97 18.02
C THR A 43 -16.53 14.78 18.55
N CYS A 44 -16.26 15.97 17.99
CA CYS A 44 -15.12 16.85 18.29
C CYS A 44 -13.74 16.20 18.17
N SER A 45 -13.64 15.04 17.50
CA SER A 45 -12.40 14.26 17.39
C SER A 45 -11.54 14.63 16.17
N CYS A 46 -11.97 15.58 15.34
CA CYS A 46 -11.23 16.02 14.15
C CYS A 46 -11.60 17.46 13.75
N SER A 47 -10.69 18.16 13.06
CA SER A 47 -10.91 19.49 12.48
C SER A 47 -11.72 19.41 11.18
N ALA A 48 -12.16 20.56 10.66
CA ALA A 48 -13.00 20.68 9.46
C ALA A 48 -12.24 20.35 8.15
N HIS A 49 -11.85 19.08 7.96
CA HIS A 49 -11.26 18.59 6.73
C HIS A 49 -12.32 18.54 5.64
N TYR A 50 -12.13 19.39 4.65
CA TYR A 50 -13.06 19.60 3.56
C TYR A 50 -12.26 19.80 2.27
N ILE A 51 -12.73 19.22 1.16
CA ILE A 51 -12.18 19.51 -0.17
C ILE A 51 -13.28 19.41 -1.24
N ARG A 52 -13.27 20.30 -2.24
CA ARG A 52 -14.22 20.25 -3.35
C ARG A 52 -13.94 19.05 -4.24
N ASN A 53 -14.99 18.35 -4.66
CA ASN A 53 -14.89 17.17 -5.52
C ASN A 53 -14.21 17.49 -6.85
N VAL A 54 -14.62 18.59 -7.50
CA VAL A 54 -14.01 19.03 -8.77
C VAL A 54 -12.52 19.35 -8.64
N THR A 55 -12.11 19.99 -7.54
CA THR A 55 -10.70 20.30 -7.27
C THR A 55 -9.91 19.01 -7.06
N LEU A 56 -10.45 18.07 -6.29
CA LEU A 56 -9.79 16.80 -6.01
C LEU A 56 -9.66 15.94 -7.28
N ILE A 57 -10.72 15.82 -8.08
CA ILE A 57 -10.69 15.08 -9.36
C ILE A 57 -9.62 15.65 -10.29
N ASN A 58 -9.57 16.98 -10.46
CA ASN A 58 -8.60 17.61 -11.35
C ASN A 58 -7.16 17.39 -10.90
N LEU A 59 -6.89 17.51 -9.59
CA LEU A 59 -5.55 17.27 -9.04
C LEU A 59 -5.12 15.81 -9.18
N VAL A 60 -6.00 14.88 -8.80
CA VAL A 60 -5.74 13.44 -8.93
C VAL A 60 -5.53 13.05 -10.38
N PHE A 61 -6.32 13.60 -11.30
CA PHE A 61 -6.20 13.31 -12.71
C PHE A 61 -4.90 13.83 -13.31
N LYS A 62 -4.54 15.10 -13.04
CA LYS A 62 -3.27 15.70 -13.48
C LYS A 62 -2.08 14.88 -12.97
N HIS A 63 -2.07 14.55 -11.68
CA HIS A 63 -1.00 13.74 -11.10
C HIS A 63 -0.93 12.35 -11.74
N LEU A 64 -2.08 11.71 -11.95
CA LEU A 64 -2.16 10.41 -12.60
C LEU A 64 -1.65 10.45 -14.05
N GLN A 65 -1.97 11.49 -14.82
CA GLN A 65 -1.41 11.66 -16.18
C GLN A 65 0.12 11.79 -16.15
N ASN A 66 0.67 12.55 -15.20
CA ASN A 66 2.13 12.67 -15.02
C ASN A 66 2.77 11.32 -14.68
N VAL A 67 2.17 10.56 -13.75
CA VAL A 67 2.66 9.22 -13.38
C VAL A 67 2.59 8.26 -14.57
N LEU A 68 1.46 8.23 -15.30
CA LEU A 68 1.33 7.39 -16.49
C LEU A 68 2.39 7.73 -17.54
N SER A 69 2.58 9.02 -17.84
CA SER A 69 3.56 9.48 -18.82
C SER A 69 4.99 9.12 -18.39
N TYR A 70 5.35 9.35 -17.13
CA TYR A 70 6.67 9.00 -16.61
C TYR A 70 6.94 7.50 -16.71
N VAL A 71 6.02 6.66 -16.23
CA VAL A 71 6.21 5.20 -16.24
C VAL A 71 6.26 4.67 -17.68
N GLN A 72 5.47 5.23 -18.60
CA GLN A 72 5.51 4.83 -20.01
C GLN A 72 6.83 5.23 -20.70
N MET A 73 7.39 6.40 -20.38
CA MET A 73 8.66 6.86 -20.96
C MET A 73 9.89 6.19 -20.35
N PHE A 74 9.82 5.82 -19.07
CA PHE A 74 10.96 5.42 -18.26
C PHE A 74 10.73 4.09 -17.52
N GLU A 75 10.00 3.16 -18.15
CA GLU A 75 9.54 1.93 -17.49
C GLU A 75 10.68 1.12 -16.86
N GLU A 76 11.78 0.89 -17.59
CA GLU A 76 12.93 0.14 -17.07
C GLU A 76 13.53 0.81 -15.84
N THR A 77 13.84 2.10 -15.92
CA THR A 77 14.40 2.84 -14.77
C THR A 77 13.42 2.97 -13.60
N PHE A 78 12.12 2.93 -13.87
CA PHE A 78 11.09 2.94 -12.84
C PHE A 78 11.05 1.59 -12.12
N VAL A 79 11.08 0.49 -12.86
CA VAL A 79 11.18 -0.87 -12.30
C VAL A 79 12.45 -1.01 -11.48
N ASP A 80 13.59 -0.55 -11.99
CA ASP A 80 14.87 -0.62 -11.27
C ASP A 80 14.80 0.19 -9.97
N LYS A 81 14.28 1.42 -10.00
CA LYS A 81 14.11 2.25 -8.79
C LYS A 81 13.14 1.64 -7.78
N GLU A 82 12.06 1.01 -8.22
CA GLU A 82 11.12 0.36 -7.29
C GLU A 82 11.68 -0.95 -6.73
N ILE A 83 12.49 -1.67 -7.50
CA ILE A 83 13.29 -2.81 -6.99
C ILE A 83 14.34 -2.33 -5.98
N GLU A 84 15.04 -1.22 -6.26
CA GLU A 84 16.00 -0.59 -5.34
C GLU A 84 15.31 -0.09 -4.07
N LYS A 85 14.15 0.56 -4.16
CA LYS A 85 13.34 1.00 -3.01
C LYS A 85 12.81 -0.17 -2.19
N ALA A 86 12.46 -1.28 -2.83
CA ALA A 86 12.14 -2.53 -2.15
C ALA A 86 13.36 -3.13 -1.43
N ASN A 87 14.52 -2.46 -1.46
CA ASN A 87 15.83 -2.84 -0.95
C ASN A 87 16.35 -4.12 -1.59
N ASP A 88 17.54 -4.03 -2.18
CA ASP A 88 18.37 -5.20 -2.52
C ASP A 88 18.52 -6.15 -1.31
N GLU A 89 18.51 -5.61 -0.09
CA GLU A 89 18.52 -6.39 1.15
C GLU A 89 17.27 -7.25 1.34
N HIS A 90 16.08 -6.78 0.94
CA HIS A 90 14.84 -7.55 1.07
C HIS A 90 14.82 -8.70 0.06
N PHE A 91 15.16 -8.46 -1.20
CA PHE A 91 15.28 -9.53 -2.20
C PHE A 91 16.41 -10.52 -1.86
N ALA A 92 17.53 -10.03 -1.34
CA ALA A 92 18.60 -10.88 -0.82
C ALA A 92 18.11 -11.70 0.39
N ALA A 93 17.32 -11.11 1.29
CA ALA A 93 16.71 -11.79 2.43
C ALA A 93 15.70 -12.87 1.99
N VAL A 94 14.86 -12.59 1.00
CA VAL A 94 13.93 -13.58 0.40
C VAL A 94 14.70 -14.72 -0.25
N ARG A 95 15.75 -14.42 -1.02
CA ARG A 95 16.59 -15.46 -1.66
C ARG A 95 17.33 -16.30 -0.61
N LYS A 96 17.82 -15.67 0.46
CA LYS A 96 18.42 -16.36 1.61
C LYS A 96 17.40 -17.22 2.35
N ALA A 97 16.21 -16.69 2.63
CA ALA A 97 15.12 -17.40 3.28
C ALA A 97 14.72 -18.67 2.50
N LYS A 98 14.63 -18.59 1.17
CA LYS A 98 14.37 -19.76 0.31
C LYS A 98 15.45 -20.84 0.47
N LYS A 99 16.73 -20.45 0.54
CA LYS A 99 17.84 -21.38 0.77
C LYS A 99 17.81 -21.96 2.19
N ASP A 100 17.52 -21.13 3.18
CA ASP A 100 17.50 -21.51 4.59
C ASP A 100 16.36 -22.49 4.87
N ILE A 101 15.17 -22.31 4.26
CA ILE A 101 14.06 -23.28 4.35
C ILE A 101 14.49 -24.66 3.85
N VAL A 102 15.19 -24.75 2.71
CA VAL A 102 15.67 -26.04 2.16
C VAL A 102 16.64 -26.71 3.15
N ASN A 103 17.56 -25.95 3.74
CA ASN A 103 18.50 -26.48 4.74
C ASN A 103 17.79 -26.93 6.03
N LEU A 104 16.82 -26.16 6.50
CA LEU A 104 16.03 -26.44 7.69
C LEU A 104 15.15 -27.69 7.49
N GLN A 105 14.56 -27.86 6.31
CA GLN A 105 13.82 -29.07 5.95
C GLN A 105 14.73 -30.30 5.96
N ALA A 106 15.92 -30.20 5.34
CA ALA A 106 16.90 -31.29 5.38
C ALA A 106 17.35 -31.63 6.82
N ARG A 107 17.41 -30.64 7.72
CA ARG A 107 17.68 -30.88 9.15
C ARG A 107 16.52 -31.60 9.84
N CYS A 108 15.27 -31.24 9.55
CA CYS A 108 14.10 -31.97 10.04
C CYS A 108 14.13 -33.44 9.59
N ASP A 109 14.40 -33.70 8.31
CA ASP A 109 14.49 -35.06 7.77
C ASP A 109 15.62 -35.87 8.45
N ASN A 110 16.75 -35.23 8.72
CA ASN A 110 17.85 -35.85 9.45
C ASN A 110 17.46 -36.17 10.91
N LEU A 111 16.74 -35.26 11.59
CA LEU A 111 16.23 -35.51 12.93
C LEU A 111 15.23 -36.68 12.95
N ASP A 112 14.37 -36.81 11.94
CA ASP A 112 13.46 -37.94 11.80
C ASP A 112 14.21 -39.28 11.63
N GLU A 113 15.31 -39.28 10.88
CA GLU A 113 16.15 -40.48 10.74
C GLU A 113 16.84 -40.84 12.07
N LEU A 114 17.39 -39.84 12.77
CA LEU A 114 17.99 -40.03 14.09
C LEU A 114 16.98 -40.58 15.09
N PHE A 115 15.74 -40.07 15.07
CA PHE A 115 14.67 -40.53 15.94
C PHE A 115 14.31 -42.00 15.69
N LYS A 116 14.20 -42.42 14.43
CA LYS A 116 13.95 -43.83 14.07
C LYS A 116 15.05 -44.75 14.60
N ARG A 117 16.32 -44.38 14.41
CA ARG A 117 17.47 -45.15 14.93
C ARG A 117 17.48 -45.19 16.46
N LEU A 118 17.18 -44.07 17.12
CA LEU A 118 17.09 -43.98 18.57
C LEU A 118 16.01 -44.93 19.13
N TYR A 119 14.87 -45.03 18.45
CA TYR A 119 13.81 -45.97 18.79
C TYR A 119 14.26 -47.44 18.64
N GLU A 120 14.94 -47.78 17.56
CA GLU A 120 15.50 -49.13 17.35
C GLU A 120 16.53 -49.52 18.43
N ASP A 121 17.40 -48.59 18.82
CA ASP A 121 18.38 -48.81 19.87
C ASP A 121 17.72 -48.96 21.26
N MET A 122 16.60 -48.28 21.53
CA MET A 122 15.81 -48.46 22.75
C MET A 122 15.17 -49.85 22.80
N VAL A 123 14.50 -50.28 21.73
CA VAL A 123 13.85 -51.60 21.66
C VAL A 123 14.86 -52.73 21.76
N SER A 124 16.07 -52.55 21.22
CA SER A 124 17.16 -53.53 21.33
C SER A 124 17.86 -53.55 22.70
N GLY A 125 17.51 -52.64 23.61
CA GLY A 125 18.09 -52.53 24.95
C GLY A 125 19.48 -51.91 25.01
N ARG A 126 19.96 -51.30 23.92
CA ARG A 126 21.25 -50.60 23.88
C ARG A 126 21.23 -49.28 24.65
N ILE A 127 20.06 -48.68 24.80
CA ILE A 127 19.82 -47.48 25.62
C ILE A 127 18.68 -47.71 26.60
N SER A 128 18.71 -47.04 27.76
CA SER A 128 17.59 -47.09 28.71
C SER A 128 16.45 -46.19 28.26
N ASN A 129 15.24 -46.47 28.75
CA ASN A 129 14.06 -45.65 28.48
C ASN A 129 14.26 -44.19 28.95
N GLU A 130 14.88 -43.97 30.11
CA GLU A 130 15.14 -42.60 30.59
C GLU A 130 16.05 -41.80 29.65
N ARG A 131 17.04 -42.48 29.02
CA ARG A 131 17.90 -41.85 28.03
C ARG A 131 17.20 -41.62 26.70
N PHE A 132 16.33 -42.53 26.29
CA PHE A 132 15.47 -42.35 25.13
C PHE A 132 14.62 -41.09 25.31
N ASP A 133 13.86 -41.00 26.40
CA ASP A 133 12.93 -39.89 26.68
C ASP A 133 13.64 -38.52 26.65
N MET A 134 14.85 -38.46 27.24
CA MET A 134 15.66 -37.24 27.25
C MET A 134 16.11 -36.83 25.83
N LEU A 135 16.65 -37.75 25.05
CA LEU A 135 17.15 -37.47 23.70
C LEU A 135 16.00 -37.19 22.70
N SER A 136 14.88 -37.91 22.83
CA SER A 136 13.70 -37.66 22.01
C SER A 136 13.12 -36.27 22.27
N ALA A 137 13.09 -35.83 23.53
CA ALA A 137 12.60 -34.50 23.88
C ALA A 137 13.45 -33.38 23.26
N ASP A 138 14.78 -33.55 23.22
CA ASP A 138 15.69 -32.59 22.59
C ASP A 138 15.47 -32.51 21.06
N TYR A 139 15.33 -33.65 20.38
CA TYR A 139 15.05 -33.69 18.94
C TYR A 139 13.68 -33.09 18.59
N GLU A 140 12.64 -33.40 19.37
CA GLU A 140 11.31 -32.83 19.19
C GLU A 140 11.31 -31.31 19.43
N ALA A 141 12.05 -30.84 20.43
CA ALA A 141 12.22 -29.40 20.68
C ALA A 141 12.94 -28.70 19.51
N GLU A 142 14.00 -29.31 18.97
CA GLU A 142 14.70 -28.78 17.80
C GLU A 142 13.77 -28.74 16.57
N GLN A 143 13.05 -29.84 16.28
CA GLN A 143 12.09 -29.88 15.17
C GLN A 143 10.99 -28.82 15.30
N LYS A 144 10.48 -28.59 16.51
CA LYS A 144 9.49 -27.54 16.76
C LYS A 144 10.05 -26.16 16.45
N ASN A 145 11.26 -25.86 16.92
CA ASN A 145 11.92 -24.59 16.65
C ASN A 145 12.18 -24.40 15.15
N ILE A 146 12.63 -25.45 14.46
CA ILE A 146 12.85 -25.43 13.02
C ILE A 146 11.54 -25.15 12.27
N LYS A 147 10.43 -25.80 12.63
CA LYS A 147 9.12 -25.57 12.00
C LYS A 147 8.65 -24.13 12.17
N THR A 148 8.79 -23.56 13.37
CA THR A 148 8.44 -22.14 13.61
C THR A 148 9.30 -21.19 12.79
N GLU A 149 10.60 -21.48 12.64
CA GLU A 149 11.48 -20.65 11.80
C GLU A 149 11.13 -20.78 10.30
N ILE A 150 10.79 -21.98 9.82
CA ILE A 150 10.30 -22.18 8.45
C ILE A 150 9.03 -21.36 8.21
N GLU A 151 8.06 -21.38 9.13
CA GLU A 151 6.84 -20.58 9.01
C GLU A 151 7.14 -19.08 8.93
N ARG A 152 8.05 -18.58 9.77
CA ARG A 152 8.48 -17.18 9.76
C ARG A 152 9.15 -16.79 8.44
N LEU A 153 10.03 -17.66 7.92
CA LEU A 153 10.70 -17.45 6.64
C LEU A 153 9.74 -17.52 5.46
N GLN A 154 8.72 -18.38 5.53
CA GLN A 154 7.68 -18.49 4.50
C GLN A 154 6.85 -17.21 4.43
N GLN A 155 6.46 -16.63 5.57
CA GLN A 155 5.75 -15.35 5.61
C GLN A 155 6.55 -14.21 4.97
N LEU A 156 7.88 -14.19 5.16
CA LEU A 156 8.77 -13.23 4.50
C LEU A 156 8.76 -13.40 2.98
N ILE A 157 8.81 -14.65 2.49
CA ILE A 157 8.75 -14.96 1.06
C ILE A 157 7.42 -14.52 0.47
N ASP A 158 6.31 -14.87 1.13
CA ASP A 158 4.96 -14.57 0.65
C ASP A 158 4.73 -13.05 0.55
N ALA A 159 5.22 -12.28 1.52
CA ALA A 159 5.15 -10.82 1.48
C ALA A 159 5.94 -10.23 0.29
N GLY A 160 7.17 -10.69 0.06
CA GLY A 160 8.00 -10.21 -1.04
C GLY A 160 7.50 -10.63 -2.43
N GLU A 161 6.93 -11.84 -2.57
CA GLU A 161 6.31 -12.28 -3.82
C GLU A 161 5.03 -11.49 -4.13
N GLN A 162 4.25 -11.13 -3.11
CA GLN A 162 3.06 -10.30 -3.26
C GLN A 162 3.41 -8.90 -3.77
N GLU A 163 4.45 -8.26 -3.22
CA GLU A 163 4.93 -6.95 -3.71
C GLU A 163 5.37 -7.00 -5.17
N GLN A 164 6.10 -8.05 -5.56
CA GLN A 164 6.53 -8.22 -6.95
C GLN A 164 5.34 -8.48 -7.89
N TYR A 165 4.35 -9.24 -7.45
CA TYR A 165 3.12 -9.47 -8.20
C TYR A 165 2.32 -8.18 -8.37
N ASP A 166 2.17 -7.40 -7.29
CA ASP A 166 1.46 -6.14 -7.30
C ASP A 166 2.13 -5.14 -8.24
N LEU A 167 3.47 -5.06 -8.26
CA LEU A 167 4.22 -4.21 -9.20
C LEU A 167 3.95 -4.62 -10.66
N LYS A 168 3.96 -5.92 -10.97
CA LYS A 168 3.65 -6.43 -12.32
C LYS A 168 2.21 -6.08 -12.74
N GLN A 169 1.25 -6.22 -11.82
CA GLN A 169 -0.14 -5.83 -12.10
C GLN A 169 -0.27 -4.33 -12.30
N PHE A 170 0.43 -3.52 -11.51
CA PHE A 170 0.45 -2.07 -11.69
C PHE A 170 0.96 -1.67 -13.07
N LEU A 171 2.11 -2.20 -13.50
CA LEU A 171 2.67 -1.91 -14.84
C LEU A 171 1.72 -2.33 -15.96
N LYS A 172 1.07 -3.49 -15.81
CA LYS A 172 0.03 -3.93 -16.75
C LYS A 172 -1.13 -2.94 -16.82
N ASN A 173 -1.59 -2.41 -15.68
CA ASN A 173 -2.66 -1.42 -15.64
C ASN A 173 -2.20 -0.07 -16.21
N VAL A 174 -0.96 0.36 -15.99
CA VAL A 174 -0.40 1.58 -16.60
C VAL A 174 -0.40 1.47 -18.12
N ARG A 175 0.01 0.33 -18.67
CA ARG A 175 0.01 0.07 -20.13
C ARG A 175 -1.39 0.08 -20.73
N LYS A 176 -2.42 -0.30 -19.95
CA LYS A 176 -3.83 -0.26 -20.36
C LYS A 176 -4.33 1.17 -20.57
N TYR A 177 -3.80 2.15 -19.84
CA TYR A 177 -4.24 3.55 -19.88
C TYR A 177 -3.19 4.44 -20.55
N THR A 178 -3.30 4.60 -21.87
CA THR A 178 -2.46 5.55 -22.64
C THR A 178 -3.25 6.84 -22.88
N ASP A 179 -2.65 7.97 -22.50
CA ASP A 179 -3.20 9.34 -22.68
C ASP A 179 -4.71 9.49 -22.40
N PRO A 180 -5.16 9.22 -21.16
CA PRO A 180 -6.57 9.35 -20.83
C PRO A 180 -7.01 10.83 -20.89
N GLU A 181 -8.21 11.09 -21.40
CA GLU A 181 -8.81 12.44 -21.45
C GLU A 181 -9.60 12.81 -20.18
N LYS A 182 -10.01 11.82 -19.39
CA LYS A 182 -10.75 12.02 -18.13
C LYS A 182 -10.47 10.93 -17.10
N LEU A 183 -10.61 11.28 -15.83
CA LEU A 183 -10.51 10.32 -14.72
C LEU A 183 -11.76 9.41 -14.66
N THR A 184 -11.58 8.11 -14.91
CA THR A 184 -12.66 7.12 -14.78
C THR A 184 -12.59 6.39 -13.45
N ALA A 185 -13.74 5.86 -13.00
CA ALA A 185 -13.79 5.03 -11.79
C ALA A 185 -12.94 3.76 -11.91
N GLU A 186 -12.83 3.20 -13.12
CA GLU A 186 -12.00 2.04 -13.41
C GLU A 186 -10.52 2.36 -13.18
N MET A 187 -10.02 3.48 -13.72
CA MET A 187 -8.63 3.91 -13.50
C MET A 187 -8.31 4.14 -12.02
N VAL A 188 -9.23 4.79 -11.29
CA VAL A 188 -9.07 5.00 -9.84
C VAL A 188 -8.98 3.67 -9.11
N ASN A 189 -9.82 2.71 -9.47
CA ASN A 189 -9.80 1.39 -8.84
C ASN A 189 -8.57 0.57 -9.23
N ASP A 190 -8.09 0.67 -10.47
CA ASP A 190 -6.97 -0.12 -10.97
C ASP A 190 -5.60 0.42 -10.52
N LEU A 191 -5.47 1.73 -10.30
CA LEU A 191 -4.19 2.38 -10.04
C LEU A 191 -4.07 3.01 -8.64
N ILE A 192 -5.17 3.50 -8.05
CA ILE A 192 -5.12 4.24 -6.78
C ILE A 192 -5.56 3.35 -5.62
N ASP A 193 -4.72 3.26 -4.60
CA ASP A 193 -5.05 2.61 -3.33
C ASP A 193 -5.92 3.52 -2.46
N LYS A 194 -5.37 4.67 -2.08
CA LYS A 194 -6.03 5.69 -1.24
C LYS A 194 -5.52 7.09 -1.52
N ILE A 195 -6.31 8.08 -1.14
CA ILE A 195 -6.00 9.51 -1.23
C ILE A 195 -6.15 10.11 0.17
N ILE A 196 -5.10 10.73 0.69
CA ILE A 196 -5.10 11.37 2.00
C ILE A 196 -5.23 12.88 1.82
N VAL A 197 -6.16 13.48 2.54
CA VAL A 197 -6.45 14.92 2.52
C VAL A 197 -6.08 15.50 3.88
N HIS A 198 -5.17 16.47 3.86
CA HIS A 198 -4.71 17.18 5.06
C HIS A 198 -5.65 18.33 5.43
N ALA A 199 -5.50 18.86 6.65
CA ALA A 199 -6.22 20.05 7.08
C ALA A 199 -5.88 21.26 6.18
N PRO A 200 -6.84 22.17 5.91
CA PRO A 200 -6.56 23.36 5.12
C PRO A 200 -5.71 24.37 5.91
N ASP A 201 -4.59 24.77 5.34
CA ASP A 201 -3.74 25.85 5.85
C ASP A 201 -4.13 27.20 5.22
N LYS A 202 -4.15 28.25 6.03
CA LYS A 202 -4.44 29.64 5.63
C LYS A 202 -3.40 30.65 6.12
N SER A 203 -2.30 30.17 6.72
CA SER A 203 -1.23 31.01 7.27
C SER A 203 -0.67 32.02 6.26
N SER A 204 -0.60 31.62 4.98
CA SER A 204 -0.11 32.44 3.86
C SER A 204 -1.10 33.50 3.32
N GLY A 205 -2.29 33.64 3.92
CA GLY A 205 -3.37 34.51 3.41
C GLY A 205 -4.20 33.88 2.26
N HIS A 206 -3.73 32.78 1.69
CA HIS A 206 -4.48 31.94 0.75
C HIS A 206 -4.69 30.55 1.32
N ARG A 207 -5.85 29.95 1.04
CA ARG A 207 -6.14 28.56 1.44
C ARG A 207 -5.30 27.61 0.59
N ARG A 208 -4.44 26.83 1.24
CA ARG A 208 -3.65 25.74 0.68
C ARG A 208 -4.01 24.45 1.41
N GLN A 209 -4.03 23.32 0.71
CA GLN A 209 -4.35 22.05 1.34
C GLN A 209 -3.57 20.95 0.66
N LYS A 210 -2.70 20.27 1.42
CA LYS A 210 -1.89 19.17 0.94
C LYS A 210 -2.75 17.92 0.69
N ILE A 211 -2.46 17.21 -0.39
CA ILE A 211 -3.06 15.93 -0.72
C ILE A 211 -1.93 14.94 -0.96
N GLU A 212 -2.12 13.68 -0.56
CA GLU A 212 -1.20 12.59 -0.87
C GLU A 212 -1.98 11.51 -1.61
N ILE A 213 -1.41 10.99 -2.69
CA ILE A 213 -2.03 9.96 -3.52
C ILE A 213 -1.17 8.70 -3.42
N TYR A 214 -1.77 7.63 -2.93
CA TYR A 214 -1.13 6.32 -2.83
C TYR A 214 -1.57 5.49 -4.02
N TYR A 215 -0.59 5.06 -4.82
CA TYR A 215 -0.80 4.13 -5.91
C TYR A 215 -0.67 2.71 -5.41
N LYS A 216 -1.42 1.81 -6.04
CA LYS A 216 -1.29 0.37 -5.79
C LYS A 216 0.14 -0.07 -6.12
N ALA A 217 0.66 -1.03 -5.35
CA ALA A 217 2.00 -1.61 -5.47
C ALA A 217 3.21 -0.70 -5.18
N ILE A 218 3.09 0.61 -5.34
CA ILE A 218 4.23 1.55 -5.28
C ILE A 218 4.13 2.49 -4.07
N GLY A 219 2.96 2.58 -3.44
CA GLY A 219 2.74 3.50 -2.33
C GLY A 219 2.77 4.96 -2.80
N ILE A 220 3.52 5.81 -2.11
CA ILE A 220 3.64 7.23 -2.47
C ILE A 220 4.68 7.38 -3.58
N THR A 221 4.25 7.90 -4.73
CA THR A 221 5.13 8.19 -5.86
C THR A 221 5.49 9.66 -5.90
N ASN A 222 6.67 10.03 -5.41
CA ASN A 222 7.26 11.36 -5.64
C ASN A 222 7.87 11.44 -7.05
N ILE A 223 7.05 11.20 -8.08
CA ILE A 223 7.48 11.11 -9.48
C ILE A 223 7.37 12.46 -10.21
N ALA A 224 6.54 13.38 -9.70
CA ALA A 224 6.42 14.75 -10.18
C ALA A 224 6.59 15.70 -8.99
N ASP A 225 7.10 16.92 -9.24
CA ASP A 225 7.27 17.95 -8.22
C ASP A 225 6.02 18.05 -7.33
N ASP A 226 6.16 17.66 -6.06
CA ASP A 226 5.10 17.63 -5.04
C ASP A 226 4.42 19.00 -4.82
N GLU A 227 5.00 20.07 -5.37
CA GLU A 227 4.44 21.42 -5.37
C GLU A 227 3.04 21.50 -6.02
N ASP A 228 2.71 20.56 -6.92
CA ASP A 228 1.41 20.49 -7.61
C ASP A 228 0.30 19.79 -6.79
N LEU A 229 0.61 19.11 -5.67
CA LEU A 229 -0.39 18.43 -4.81
C LEU A 229 -0.99 19.36 -3.74
N ILE A 230 -1.12 20.65 -4.08
CA ILE A 230 -1.70 21.67 -3.21
C ILE A 230 -3.01 22.15 -3.81
N ALA A 231 -4.13 21.85 -3.15
CA ALA A 231 -5.41 22.42 -3.51
C ALA A 231 -5.49 23.89 -3.08
N ILE A 232 -5.59 24.79 -4.07
CA ILE A 232 -5.77 26.25 -3.90
C ILE A 232 -7.25 26.60 -4.06
N ASP A 233 -7.72 27.65 -3.37
CA ASP A 233 -9.12 28.10 -3.44
C ASP A 233 -9.53 28.60 -4.85
N GLY A 234 -10.58 28.01 -5.42
CA GLY A 234 -11.20 28.43 -6.68
C GLY A 234 -11.92 29.80 -6.62
N ARG A 235 -12.07 30.42 -5.44
CA ARG A 235 -12.64 31.79 -5.31
C ARG A 235 -11.80 32.85 -6.03
N SER A 236 -10.48 32.68 -6.15
CA SER A 236 -9.61 33.64 -6.84
C SER A 236 -9.82 33.65 -8.37
N GLN A 237 -10.15 32.51 -8.99
CA GLN A 237 -10.51 32.43 -10.41
C GLN A 237 -11.84 33.15 -10.72
N TRP A 238 -12.75 33.22 -9.74
CA TRP A 238 -14.05 33.89 -9.88
C TRP A 238 -13.93 35.43 -9.99
N ARG A 239 -12.89 36.03 -9.38
CA ARG A 239 -12.63 37.48 -9.49
C ARG A 239 -12.02 37.85 -10.84
N LYS A 240 -11.05 37.07 -11.34
CA LYS A 240 -10.40 37.35 -12.64
C LYS A 240 -11.38 37.25 -13.82
N ASN A 241 -12.30 36.27 -13.80
CA ASN A 241 -13.28 36.11 -14.88
C ASN A 241 -14.40 37.16 -14.87
N LYS A 242 -14.51 38.01 -13.84
CA LYS A 242 -15.43 39.16 -13.81
C LYS A 242 -14.81 40.46 -14.31
N GLU A 243 -13.48 40.53 -14.38
CA GLU A 243 -12.76 41.72 -14.89
C GLU A 243 -12.50 41.64 -16.41
N THR A 244 -12.71 40.47 -17.02
CA THR A 244 -12.54 40.23 -18.47
C THR A 244 -13.86 39.90 -19.19
N ALA A 245 -15.00 40.23 -18.60
CA ALA A 245 -16.34 40.06 -19.19
C ALA A 245 -17.02 41.41 -19.41
#